data_AF-K1RLS0-F1
#
_entry.id   AF-K1RLS0-F1
#
_cell.length_a   1.000
_cell.length_b   1.000
_cell.length_c   1.000
_cell.angle_alpha   90.00
_cell.angle_beta   90.00
_cell.angle_gamma   90.00
#
_symmetry.space_group_name_H-M   'P 1'
#
loop_
_entity.id
_entity.type
_entity.pdbx_description
1 polymer ?
#
loop_
_entity_poly.entity_id
_entity_poly.type
_entity_poly.pdbx_seq_one_letter_code
_entity_poly.pdbx_strand_id
1 'polypeptide(L)'
;MASFYRRKRGLIFKFIVGIPALWFLIVIFTTYQGKLSNSDSDTEKRQEREVIHREKDIVPPPDNHIHFGDGDKLRHDRKIHEEEKQNLANKIQLDMHENRQQREDTGRESAKKDDTLRYKRKQSLPERPYVDPNAPGEGGKAVVIDKDKLSPEEKKKFDDGWQKNAFNQYASDMISLHRSLPDVRDPECKDLKYKDNLPDTSVVVCFHNEAWSVLLRTVHSIIDRSPPHLLKEIILVDDFSDMGK
;
A
#
# COMPACT_ATOMS: atom_id res chain seq x y z
N MET A 1 -21.05 40.47 -70.95
CA MET A 1 -20.47 40.43 -69.59
C MET A 1 -21.58 40.70 -68.57
N ALA A 2 -22.16 39.67 -67.95
CA ALA A 2 -22.87 39.76 -66.67
C ALA A 2 -23.43 38.39 -66.28
N SER A 3 -22.68 37.61 -65.50
CA SER A 3 -23.26 36.60 -64.58
C SER A 3 -22.16 36.05 -63.69
N PHE A 4 -21.84 36.74 -62.60
CA PHE A 4 -20.98 36.16 -61.55
C PHE A 4 -21.38 36.53 -60.11
N TYR A 5 -22.60 37.06 -59.90
CA TYR A 5 -23.04 37.52 -58.59
C TYR A 5 -24.39 36.93 -58.17
N ARG A 6 -24.48 35.59 -58.04
CA ARG A 6 -25.66 34.97 -57.41
C ARG A 6 -25.39 33.63 -56.71
N ARG A 7 -24.33 33.50 -55.90
CA ARG A 7 -24.14 32.26 -55.10
C ARG A 7 -23.37 32.34 -53.76
N LYS A 8 -23.14 33.53 -53.18
CA LYS A 8 -22.38 33.64 -51.90
C LYS A 8 -23.18 34.06 -50.66
N ARG A 9 -24.47 34.40 -50.78
CA ARG A 9 -25.28 34.87 -49.61
C ARG A 9 -25.66 33.75 -48.63
N GLY A 10 -25.75 32.50 -49.06
CA GLY A 10 -26.11 31.38 -48.19
C GLY A 10 -24.96 30.78 -47.38
N LEU A 11 -23.71 30.96 -47.81
CA LEU A 11 -22.56 30.37 -47.11
C LEU A 11 -22.21 31.18 -45.85
N ILE A 12 -22.22 32.51 -45.97
CA ILE A 12 -21.88 33.42 -44.87
C ILE A 12 -22.91 33.30 -43.74
N PHE A 13 -24.20 33.18 -44.08
CA PHE A 13 -25.27 33.03 -43.08
C PHE A 13 -25.16 31.71 -42.29
N LYS A 14 -24.69 30.62 -42.92
CA LYS A 14 -24.47 29.33 -42.26
C LYS A 14 -23.34 29.39 -41.23
N PHE A 15 -22.27 30.14 -41.51
CA PHE A 15 -21.16 30.29 -40.55
C PHE A 15 -21.51 31.26 -39.42
N ILE A 16 -22.19 32.37 -39.71
CA ILE A 16 -22.55 33.38 -38.70
C ILE A 16 -23.60 32.86 -37.71
N VAL A 17 -24.57 32.05 -38.16
CA VAL A 17 -25.62 31.52 -37.26
C VAL A 17 -25.29 30.13 -36.73
N GLY A 18 -24.61 29.29 -37.52
CA GLY A 18 -24.30 27.91 -37.13
C GLY A 18 -23.25 27.78 -36.05
N ILE A 19 -22.19 28.59 -36.09
CA ILE A 19 -21.10 28.51 -35.09
C ILE A 19 -21.58 28.93 -33.70
N PRO A 20 -22.30 30.06 -33.50
CA PRO A 20 -22.80 30.44 -32.17
C PRO A 20 -23.83 29.45 -31.62
N ALA A 21 -24.71 28.90 -32.46
CA ALA A 21 -25.69 27.91 -32.04
C ALA A 21 -25.03 26.61 -31.56
N LEU A 22 -23.99 26.15 -32.28
CA LEU A 22 -23.22 24.96 -31.88
C LEU A 22 -22.46 25.20 -30.57
N TRP A 23 -21.86 26.38 -30.40
CA TRP A 23 -21.19 26.75 -29.15
C TRP A 23 -22.16 26.83 -27.96
N PHE A 24 -23.36 27.38 -28.18
CA PHE A 24 -24.40 27.44 -27.15
C PHE A 24 -24.89 26.04 -26.71
N LEU A 25 -25.04 25.11 -27.66
CA LEU A 25 -25.35 23.71 -27.34
C LEU A 25 -24.24 23.02 -26.55
N ILE A 26 -22.97 23.31 -26.85
CA ILE A 26 -21.83 22.79 -26.08
C ILE A 26 -21.86 23.31 -24.64
N VAL A 27 -22.12 24.61 -24.44
CA VAL A 27 -22.22 25.22 -23.10
C VAL A 27 -23.40 24.65 -22.29
N ILE A 28 -24.55 24.42 -22.93
CA ILE A 28 -25.68 23.74 -22.27
C ILE A 28 -25.28 22.32 -21.88
N PHE A 29 -24.62 21.57 -22.76
CA PHE A 29 -24.23 20.19 -22.47
C PHE A 29 -23.21 20.10 -21.33
N THR A 30 -22.19 20.97 -21.31
CA THR A 30 -21.17 20.97 -20.24
C THR A 30 -21.75 21.40 -18.89
N THR A 31 -22.68 22.35 -18.86
CA THR A 31 -23.36 22.77 -17.62
C THR A 31 -24.35 21.73 -17.10
N TYR A 32 -25.00 20.95 -17.98
CA TYR A 32 -25.90 19.87 -17.58
C TYR A 32 -25.14 18.69 -16.96
N GLN A 33 -23.98 18.33 -17.53
CA GLN A 33 -23.12 17.27 -16.98
C GLN A 33 -22.56 17.63 -15.60
N GLY A 34 -22.25 18.92 -15.36
CA GLY A 34 -21.78 19.38 -14.04
C GLY A 34 -22.80 19.23 -12.90
N LYS A 35 -24.10 19.15 -13.21
CA LYS A 35 -25.15 18.95 -12.18
C LYS A 35 -25.33 17.50 -11.76
N LEU A 36 -25.04 16.53 -12.64
CA LEU A 36 -25.11 15.11 -12.32
C LEU A 36 -23.99 14.71 -11.34
N SER A 37 -22.79 15.26 -11.51
CA SER A 37 -21.64 14.99 -10.64
C SER A 37 -21.82 15.44 -9.19
N ASN A 38 -22.59 16.50 -8.92
CA ASN A 38 -22.78 17.00 -7.55
C ASN A 38 -23.70 16.11 -6.69
N SER A 39 -24.64 15.40 -7.32
CA SER A 39 -25.60 14.53 -6.61
C SER A 39 -24.94 13.33 -5.93
N ASP A 40 -23.82 12.84 -6.48
CA ASP A 40 -23.11 11.68 -5.91
C ASP A 40 -22.33 12.07 -4.64
N SER A 41 -21.79 13.29 -4.57
CA SER A 41 -20.99 13.76 -3.43
C SER A 41 -21.78 13.97 -2.13
N ASP A 42 -23.09 14.23 -2.23
CA ASP A 42 -23.96 14.47 -1.07
C ASP A 42 -24.45 13.17 -0.42
N THR A 43 -24.44 12.06 -1.17
CA THR A 43 -24.86 10.73 -0.69
C THR A 43 -23.79 10.09 0.20
N GLU A 44 -22.51 10.30 -0.14
CA GLU A 44 -21.35 9.73 0.56
C GLU A 44 -21.16 10.36 1.97
N LYS A 45 -21.40 11.67 2.11
CA LYS A 45 -21.34 12.39 3.41
C LYS A 45 -22.44 12.01 4.41
N ARG A 46 -23.47 11.28 3.97
CA ARG A 46 -24.56 10.81 4.84
C ARG A 46 -24.20 9.47 5.50
N GLN A 47 -23.47 8.60 4.80
CA GLN A 47 -23.04 7.30 5.33
C GLN A 47 -21.97 7.44 6.42
N GLU A 48 -21.05 8.39 6.30
CA GLU A 48 -19.98 8.58 7.29
C GLU A 48 -20.50 9.01 8.67
N ARG A 49 -21.64 9.71 8.72
CA ARG A 49 -22.27 10.14 9.98
C ARG A 49 -23.04 9.04 10.73
N GLU A 50 -23.48 7.99 10.04
CA GLU A 50 -24.17 6.87 10.70
C GLU A 50 -23.20 5.90 11.39
N VAL A 51 -21.96 5.80 10.90
CA VAL A 51 -20.93 4.91 11.47
C VAL A 51 -20.38 5.44 12.80
N ILE A 52 -20.16 6.74 12.92
CA ILE A 52 -19.58 7.37 14.13
C ILE A 52 -20.51 7.27 15.35
N HIS A 53 -21.82 7.09 15.14
CA HIS A 53 -22.78 7.05 16.25
C HIS A 53 -22.87 5.68 16.95
N ARG A 54 -22.30 4.60 16.37
CA ARG A 54 -22.36 3.24 16.92
C ARG A 54 -21.24 2.89 17.91
N GLU A 55 -20.16 3.68 17.98
CA GLU A 55 -18.98 3.32 18.77
C GLU A 55 -18.99 3.84 20.24
N LYS A 56 -20.11 4.40 20.72
CA LYS A 56 -20.17 5.02 22.07
C LYS A 56 -20.83 4.16 23.17
N ASP A 57 -21.25 2.94 22.88
CA ASP A 57 -22.03 2.11 23.82
C ASP A 57 -21.27 0.89 24.39
N ILE A 58 -20.02 1.05 24.82
CA ILE A 58 -19.27 0.00 25.54
C ILE A 58 -19.15 0.39 27.01
N VAL A 59 -19.96 -0.25 27.86
CA VAL A 59 -20.02 -0.06 29.32
C VAL A 59 -18.87 -0.84 30.01
N PRO A 60 -18.14 -0.26 30.98
CA PRO A 60 -17.12 -0.99 31.74
C PRO A 60 -17.74 -1.91 32.82
N PRO A 61 -17.04 -3.00 33.22
CA PRO A 61 -17.57 -3.98 34.19
C PRO A 61 -17.60 -3.45 35.64
N PRO A 62 -18.46 -3.99 36.52
CA PRO A 62 -18.66 -3.47 37.87
C PRO A 62 -17.58 -3.91 38.87
N ASP A 63 -17.21 -2.99 39.76
CA ASP A 63 -16.35 -3.22 40.93
C ASP A 63 -17.11 -3.96 42.06
N ASN A 64 -16.52 -5.04 42.58
CA ASN A 64 -17.05 -5.77 43.73
C ASN A 64 -16.50 -5.16 45.03
N HIS A 65 -17.33 -4.40 45.74
CA HIS A 65 -17.09 -3.95 47.11
C HIS A 65 -17.50 -5.03 48.12
N ILE A 66 -16.58 -5.45 49.01
CA ILE A 66 -16.89 -6.34 50.15
C ILE A 66 -17.02 -5.50 51.43
N HIS A 67 -18.10 -5.74 52.17
CA HIS A 67 -18.45 -5.09 53.44
C HIS A 67 -17.58 -5.58 54.62
N PHE A 68 -17.17 -4.63 55.47
CA PHE A 68 -16.56 -4.83 56.79
C PHE A 68 -17.61 -5.21 57.84
N GLY A 69 -17.26 -6.15 58.73
CA GLY A 69 -18.03 -6.52 59.93
C GLY A 69 -17.11 -6.71 61.14
N ASP A 70 -17.60 -6.22 62.28
CA ASP A 70 -16.95 -5.85 63.54
C ASP A 70 -15.97 -6.82 64.21
N GLY A 71 -15.01 -6.20 64.90
CA GLY A 71 -14.14 -6.85 65.86
C GLY A 71 -14.79 -6.99 67.23
N ASP A 72 -14.53 -8.13 67.87
CA ASP A 72 -14.24 -8.21 69.30
C ASP A 72 -13.83 -9.65 69.67
N LYS A 73 -12.51 -9.88 69.76
CA LYS A 73 -11.90 -10.92 70.61
C LYS A 73 -10.38 -10.71 70.69
N LEU A 74 -10.00 -9.64 71.38
CA LEU A 74 -8.61 -9.27 71.64
C LEU A 74 -8.10 -9.97 72.91
N ARG A 75 -7.03 -10.77 72.78
CA ARG A 75 -5.81 -10.82 73.64
C ARG A 75 -5.21 -12.20 74.00
N HIS A 76 -5.63 -13.31 73.40
CA HIS A 76 -4.83 -14.56 73.46
C HIS A 76 -4.34 -15.11 72.11
N ASP A 77 -4.99 -14.77 70.98
CA ASP A 77 -4.53 -15.16 69.64
C ASP A 77 -3.35 -14.36 69.09
N ARG A 78 -2.98 -13.22 69.70
CA ARG A 78 -2.03 -12.25 69.12
C ARG A 78 -0.58 -12.78 68.97
N LYS A 79 -0.23 -13.90 69.62
CA LYS A 79 1.09 -14.53 69.48
C LYS A 79 1.12 -15.62 68.41
N ILE A 80 0.07 -16.45 68.34
CA ILE A 80 -0.07 -17.51 67.33
C ILE A 80 -0.28 -16.87 65.94
N HIS A 81 -1.09 -15.80 65.87
CA HIS A 81 -1.35 -15.09 64.64
C HIS A 81 -0.12 -14.37 64.07
N GLU A 82 0.82 -13.94 64.91
CA GLU A 82 2.01 -13.20 64.49
C GLU A 82 3.07 -14.14 63.90
N GLU A 83 3.24 -15.33 64.48
CA GLU A 83 4.10 -16.38 63.90
C GLU A 83 3.54 -16.91 62.58
N GLU A 84 2.22 -17.13 62.49
CA GLU A 84 1.57 -17.52 61.23
C GLU A 84 1.65 -16.43 60.16
N LYS A 85 1.49 -15.15 60.53
CA LYS A 85 1.70 -14.02 59.61
C LYS A 85 3.14 -13.94 59.12
N GLN A 86 4.12 -14.19 59.99
CA GLN A 86 5.53 -14.18 59.62
C GLN A 86 5.86 -15.33 58.66
N ASN A 87 5.33 -16.53 58.94
CA ASN A 87 5.47 -17.71 58.08
C ASN A 87 4.77 -17.51 56.73
N LEU A 88 3.58 -16.88 56.72
CA LEU A 88 2.87 -16.53 55.51
C LEU A 88 3.62 -15.47 54.68
N ALA A 89 4.20 -14.45 55.34
CA ALA A 89 5.02 -13.45 54.66
C ALA A 89 6.28 -14.05 54.02
N ASN A 90 6.95 -14.97 54.72
CA ASN A 90 8.11 -15.69 54.19
C ASN A 90 7.72 -16.58 53.00
N LYS A 91 6.55 -17.24 53.06
CA LYS A 91 6.03 -18.03 51.95
C LYS A 91 5.70 -17.17 50.73
N ILE A 92 5.05 -16.03 50.92
CA ILE A 92 4.76 -15.07 49.84
C ILE A 92 6.05 -14.54 49.21
N GLN A 93 7.09 -14.26 49.99
CA GLN A 93 8.39 -13.83 49.46
C GLN A 93 9.05 -14.91 48.60
N LEU A 94 9.03 -16.18 49.05
CA LEU A 94 9.55 -17.31 48.29
C LEU A 94 8.79 -17.49 46.96
N ASP A 95 7.46 -17.48 47.00
CA ASP A 95 6.60 -17.61 45.82
C ASP A 95 6.82 -16.44 44.82
N MET A 96 7.08 -15.22 45.33
CA MET A 96 7.40 -14.07 44.48
C MET A 96 8.78 -14.17 43.81
N HIS A 97 9.78 -14.73 44.50
CA HIS A 97 11.11 -14.93 43.94
C HIS A 97 11.12 -16.03 42.86
N GLU A 98 10.39 -17.12 43.09
CA GLU A 98 10.27 -18.22 42.13
C GLU A 98 9.52 -17.77 40.86
N ASN A 99 8.41 -17.04 41.02
CA ASN A 99 7.69 -16.44 39.88
C ASN A 99 8.54 -15.42 39.11
N ARG A 100 9.40 -14.66 39.79
CA ARG A 100 10.31 -13.72 39.12
C ARG A 100 11.35 -14.45 38.28
N GLN A 101 11.96 -15.51 38.82
CA GLN A 101 12.93 -16.33 38.08
C GLN A 101 12.30 -17.01 36.88
N GLN A 102 11.08 -17.56 37.03
CA GLN A 102 10.35 -18.14 35.90
C GLN A 102 10.02 -17.11 34.80
N ARG A 103 9.68 -15.86 35.16
CA ARG A 103 9.46 -14.77 34.19
C ARG A 103 10.76 -14.34 33.49
N GLU A 104 11.87 -14.34 34.20
CA GLU A 104 13.18 -14.02 33.63
C GLU A 104 13.68 -15.13 32.69
N ASP A 105 13.49 -16.40 33.04
CA ASP A 105 13.88 -17.53 32.18
C ASP A 105 12.99 -17.63 30.93
N THR A 106 11.67 -17.49 31.09
CA THR A 106 10.74 -17.46 29.94
C THR A 106 10.97 -16.24 29.03
N GLY A 107 11.31 -15.08 29.60
CA GLY A 107 11.71 -13.89 28.85
C GLY A 107 13.03 -14.09 28.09
N ARG A 108 14.03 -14.71 28.72
CA ARG A 108 15.34 -15.00 28.11
C ARG A 108 15.26 -16.04 27.01
N GLU A 109 14.40 -17.05 27.17
CA GLU A 109 14.16 -18.07 26.14
C GLU A 109 13.37 -17.51 24.95
N SER A 110 12.38 -16.65 25.20
CA SER A 110 11.63 -15.94 24.15
C SER A 110 12.52 -14.99 23.33
N ALA A 111 13.42 -14.25 24.00
CA ALA A 111 14.38 -13.36 23.33
C ALA A 111 15.38 -14.14 22.46
N LYS A 112 15.86 -15.31 22.92
CA LYS A 112 16.70 -16.21 22.10
C LYS A 112 15.95 -16.74 20.89
N LYS A 113 14.68 -17.12 21.05
CA LYS A 113 13.86 -17.66 19.96
C LYS A 113 13.58 -16.60 18.89
N ASP A 114 13.32 -15.36 19.27
CA ASP A 114 13.17 -14.22 18.36
C ASP A 114 14.45 -13.92 17.58
N ASP A 115 15.61 -13.89 18.25
CA ASP A 115 16.91 -13.68 17.60
C ASP A 115 17.25 -14.80 16.59
N THR A 116 16.91 -16.04 16.94
CA THR A 116 17.10 -17.21 16.07
C THR A 116 16.16 -17.18 14.86
N LEU A 117 14.89 -16.77 15.05
CA LEU A 117 13.93 -16.56 13.97
C LEU A 117 14.35 -15.42 13.04
N ARG A 118 14.90 -14.34 13.59
CA ARG A 118 15.42 -13.20 12.85
C ARG A 118 16.63 -13.57 12.00
N TYR A 119 17.57 -14.36 12.55
CA TYR A 119 18.71 -14.90 11.81
C TYR A 119 18.26 -15.82 10.67
N LYS A 120 17.32 -16.73 10.93
CA LYS A 120 16.78 -17.67 9.94
C LYS A 120 16.02 -16.94 8.81
N ARG A 121 15.31 -15.85 9.12
CA ARG A 121 14.64 -14.97 8.14
C ARG A 121 15.63 -14.20 7.26
N LYS A 122 16.77 -13.78 7.83
CA LYS A 122 17.83 -13.09 7.08
C LYS A 122 18.52 -14.02 6.08
N GLN A 123 18.57 -15.32 6.40
CA GLN A 123 19.14 -16.36 5.56
C GLN A 123 18.16 -16.90 4.48
N SER A 124 16.88 -16.51 4.54
CA SER A 124 15.83 -16.94 3.61
C SER A 124 15.37 -15.85 2.64
N LEU A 125 15.98 -14.66 2.67
CA LEU A 125 15.74 -13.68 1.60
C LEU A 125 16.39 -14.24 0.33
N PRO A 126 15.63 -14.44 -0.76
CA PRO A 126 16.20 -14.94 -2.00
C PRO A 126 17.30 -13.96 -2.44
N GLU A 127 18.51 -14.46 -2.66
CA GLU A 127 19.53 -13.71 -3.38
C GLU A 127 18.91 -13.24 -4.69
N ARG A 128 19.10 -11.96 -5.05
CA ARG A 128 18.57 -11.44 -6.31
C ARG A 128 19.05 -12.36 -7.43
N PRO A 129 18.15 -12.83 -8.32
CA PRO A 129 18.55 -13.73 -9.39
C PRO A 129 19.65 -13.07 -10.23
N TYR A 130 20.63 -13.86 -10.64
CA TYR A 130 21.68 -13.39 -11.54
C TYR A 130 21.05 -12.86 -12.84
N VAL A 131 21.36 -11.60 -13.19
CA VAL A 131 20.92 -10.98 -14.43
C VAL A 131 22.13 -10.81 -15.34
N ASP A 132 22.03 -11.28 -16.59
CA ASP A 132 23.07 -11.08 -17.60
C ASP A 132 23.30 -9.57 -17.83
N PRO A 133 24.53 -9.04 -17.67
CA PRO A 133 24.85 -7.63 -17.91
C PRO A 133 24.55 -7.11 -19.33
N ASN A 134 24.41 -8.03 -20.29
CA ASN A 134 24.06 -7.75 -21.68
C ASN A 134 22.58 -7.98 -22.00
N ALA A 135 21.77 -8.36 -21.00
CA ALA A 135 20.33 -8.52 -21.19
C ALA A 135 19.67 -7.21 -21.65
N PRO A 136 18.58 -7.29 -22.44
CA PRO A 136 17.83 -6.12 -22.86
C PRO A 136 17.42 -5.24 -21.68
N GLY A 137 17.79 -3.96 -21.73
CA GLY A 137 17.40 -2.97 -20.73
C GLY A 137 18.15 -3.04 -19.39
N GLU A 138 19.16 -3.91 -19.28
CA GLU A 138 19.95 -4.04 -18.06
C GLU A 138 20.76 -2.77 -17.79
N GLY A 139 20.80 -2.36 -16.52
CA GLY A 139 21.37 -1.06 -16.13
C GLY A 139 20.61 0.13 -16.71
N GLY A 140 19.34 -0.04 -17.10
CA GLY A 140 18.51 1.02 -17.68
C GLY A 140 18.91 1.42 -19.11
N LYS A 141 19.69 0.60 -19.81
CA LYS A 141 20.07 0.84 -21.21
C LYS A 141 18.85 0.84 -22.13
N ALA A 142 18.91 1.58 -23.23
CA ALA A 142 17.84 1.58 -24.22
C ALA A 142 17.73 0.21 -24.93
N VAL A 143 16.51 -0.29 -25.09
CA VAL A 143 16.21 -1.45 -25.94
C VAL A 143 15.74 -0.93 -27.29
N VAL A 144 16.58 -1.08 -28.31
CA VAL A 144 16.29 -0.63 -29.68
C VAL A 144 15.76 -1.81 -30.47
N ILE A 145 14.55 -1.68 -31.01
CA ILE A 145 13.90 -2.71 -31.83
C ILE A 145 13.86 -2.23 -33.27
N ASP A 146 14.50 -3.00 -34.15
CA ASP A 146 14.49 -2.78 -35.58
C ASP A 146 13.24 -3.47 -36.19
N LYS A 147 12.21 -2.68 -36.49
CA LYS A 147 10.91 -3.19 -36.96
C LYS A 147 10.99 -3.95 -38.28
N ASP A 148 11.99 -3.66 -39.11
CA ASP A 148 12.13 -4.28 -40.43
C ASP A 148 12.74 -5.68 -40.34
N LYS A 149 13.38 -6.01 -39.20
CA LYS A 149 13.92 -7.34 -38.91
C LYS A 149 12.96 -8.24 -38.16
N LEU A 150 11.82 -7.72 -37.70
CA LEU A 150 10.81 -8.51 -37.01
C LEU A 150 10.07 -9.41 -38.00
N SER A 151 9.80 -10.65 -37.59
CA SER A 151 8.85 -11.50 -38.31
C SER A 151 7.46 -10.85 -38.33
N PRO A 152 6.57 -11.23 -39.27
CA PRO A 152 5.20 -10.72 -39.29
C PRO A 152 4.44 -10.91 -37.97
N GLU A 153 4.70 -12.01 -37.26
CA GLU A 153 4.09 -12.31 -35.97
C GLU A 153 4.61 -11.39 -34.84
N GLU A 154 5.92 -11.16 -34.80
CA GLU A 154 6.53 -10.26 -33.82
C GLU A 154 6.14 -8.80 -34.07
N LYS A 155 6.05 -8.40 -35.33
CA LYS A 155 5.56 -7.07 -35.71
C LYS A 155 4.13 -6.85 -35.23
N LYS A 156 3.26 -7.87 -35.39
CA LYS A 156 1.91 -7.83 -34.83
C LYS A 156 1.93 -7.69 -33.31
N LYS A 157 2.74 -8.47 -32.58
CA LYS A 157 2.87 -8.34 -31.11
C LYS A 157 3.36 -6.95 -30.70
N PHE A 158 4.33 -6.39 -31.43
CA PHE A 158 4.82 -5.05 -31.23
C PHE A 158 3.70 -4.01 -31.38
N ASP A 159 2.95 -4.07 -32.49
CA ASP A 159 1.90 -3.11 -32.80
C ASP A 159 0.70 -3.25 -31.82
N ASP A 160 0.28 -4.49 -31.51
CA ASP A 160 -0.77 -4.79 -30.53
C ASP A 160 -0.39 -4.27 -29.14
N GLY A 161 0.88 -4.43 -28.72
CA GLY A 161 1.37 -3.94 -27.44
C GLY A 161 1.28 -2.41 -27.31
N TRP A 162 1.61 -1.69 -28.38
CA TRP A 162 1.43 -0.24 -28.46
C TRP A 162 -0.03 0.17 -28.43
N GLN A 163 -0.89 -0.54 -29.16
CA GLN A 163 -2.32 -0.22 -29.22
C GLN A 163 -3.00 -0.42 -27.86
N LYS A 164 -2.65 -1.48 -27.12
CA LYS A 164 -3.28 -1.83 -25.86
C LYS A 164 -2.81 -0.99 -24.68
N ASN A 165 -1.51 -0.65 -24.61
CA ASN A 165 -0.93 -0.03 -23.41
C ASN A 165 -0.37 1.38 -23.65
N ALA A 166 -0.40 1.89 -24.89
CA ALA A 166 0.18 3.19 -25.27
C ALA A 166 1.71 3.32 -25.04
N PHE A 167 2.40 2.21 -24.79
CA PHE A 167 3.86 2.10 -24.74
C PHE A 167 4.34 0.81 -25.40
N ASN A 168 5.66 0.68 -25.55
CA ASN A 168 6.26 -0.49 -26.16
C ASN A 168 6.26 -1.70 -25.20
N GLN A 169 5.12 -2.38 -25.09
CA GLN A 169 5.00 -3.60 -24.28
C GLN A 169 5.97 -4.69 -24.76
N TYR A 170 6.17 -4.85 -26.07
CA TYR A 170 7.09 -5.85 -26.61
C TYR A 170 8.53 -5.63 -26.08
N ALA A 171 9.00 -4.38 -25.99
CA ALA A 171 10.25 -4.06 -25.31
C ALA A 171 10.22 -4.38 -23.82
N SER A 172 9.14 -4.02 -23.13
CA SER A 172 8.96 -4.35 -21.71
C SER A 172 9.03 -5.85 -21.45
N ASP A 173 8.42 -6.68 -22.29
CA ASP A 173 8.38 -8.13 -22.11
C ASP A 173 9.76 -8.78 -22.29
N MET A 174 10.67 -8.16 -23.04
CA MET A 174 12.06 -8.61 -23.17
C MET A 174 12.95 -8.19 -21.99
N ILE A 175 12.55 -7.17 -21.23
CA ILE A 175 13.35 -6.62 -20.13
C ILE A 175 13.07 -7.41 -18.85
N SER A 176 14.14 -7.82 -18.15
CA SER A 176 14.05 -8.54 -16.88
C SER A 176 13.15 -7.82 -15.86
N LEU A 177 12.40 -8.62 -15.08
CA LEU A 177 11.64 -8.14 -13.92
C LEU A 177 12.56 -7.64 -12.79
N HIS A 178 13.80 -8.15 -12.74
CA HIS A 178 14.81 -7.83 -11.74
C HIS A 178 15.95 -6.95 -12.29
N ARG A 179 15.72 -6.17 -13.36
CA ARG A 179 16.78 -5.34 -13.96
C ARG A 179 17.43 -4.41 -12.93
N SER A 180 18.74 -4.24 -13.00
CA SER A 180 19.41 -3.22 -12.20
C SER A 180 19.23 -1.83 -12.83
N LEU A 181 19.37 -0.79 -12.01
CA LEU A 181 19.47 0.59 -12.49
C LEU A 181 20.70 1.26 -11.86
N PRO A 182 21.40 2.14 -12.59
CA PRO A 182 22.52 2.89 -12.05
C PRO A 182 22.04 3.85 -10.96
N ASP A 183 22.88 4.06 -9.95
CA ASP A 183 22.62 5.06 -8.91
C ASP A 183 23.07 6.45 -9.37
N VAL A 184 22.12 7.17 -9.97
CA VAL A 184 22.30 8.54 -10.48
C VAL A 184 22.01 9.62 -9.45
N ARG A 185 21.79 9.26 -8.18
CA ARG A 185 21.54 10.25 -7.11
C ARG A 185 22.79 11.10 -6.88
N ASP A 186 22.54 12.34 -6.44
CA ASP A 186 23.59 13.25 -5.97
C ASP A 186 24.44 12.57 -4.86
N PRO A 187 25.77 12.78 -4.82
CA PRO A 187 26.61 12.25 -3.76
C PRO A 187 26.09 12.54 -2.34
N GLU A 188 25.53 13.71 -2.07
CA GLU A 188 25.01 14.07 -0.76
C GLU A 188 23.85 13.15 -0.33
N CYS A 189 23.00 12.74 -1.27
CA CYS A 189 21.91 11.79 -1.02
C CYS A 189 22.42 10.39 -0.61
N LYS A 190 23.65 10.03 -0.98
CA LYS A 190 24.27 8.73 -0.64
C LYS A 190 24.78 8.72 0.79
N ASP A 191 25.17 9.90 1.29
CA ASP A 191 25.74 10.06 2.63
C ASP A 191 24.68 10.33 3.72
N LEU A 192 23.44 10.62 3.32
CA LEU A 192 22.31 10.77 4.24
C LEU A 192 22.17 9.55 5.17
N LYS A 193 22.12 9.83 6.47
CA LYS A 193 21.87 8.84 7.52
C LYS A 193 20.44 8.97 8.02
N TYR A 194 19.75 7.85 8.10
CA TYR A 194 18.41 7.75 8.63
C TYR A 194 18.45 7.14 10.03
N LYS A 195 17.42 7.41 10.83
CA LYS A 195 17.27 6.77 12.15
C LYS A 195 16.92 5.29 11.96
N ASP A 196 17.32 4.44 12.90
CA ASP A 196 16.99 3.01 12.83
C ASP A 196 15.52 2.69 13.12
N ASN A 197 14.81 3.60 13.81
CA ASN A 197 13.44 3.42 14.28
C ASN A 197 12.39 4.07 13.35
N LEU A 198 12.57 3.92 12.05
CA LEU A 198 11.56 4.35 11.09
C LEU A 198 10.32 3.45 11.14
N PRO A 199 9.11 4.00 10.97
CA PRO A 199 7.90 3.21 10.87
C PRO A 199 7.92 2.34 9.61
N ASP A 200 7.25 1.19 9.67
CA ASP A 200 6.98 0.39 8.48
C ASP A 200 5.89 1.06 7.62
N THR A 201 5.79 0.63 6.36
CA THR A 201 4.84 1.17 5.39
C THR A 201 4.18 0.07 4.58
N SER A 202 2.90 0.25 4.30
CA SER A 202 2.14 -0.56 3.33
C SER A 202 2.18 0.17 1.98
N VAL A 203 2.65 -0.51 0.92
CA VAL A 203 2.69 0.07 -0.42
C VAL A 203 1.43 -0.34 -1.19
N VAL A 204 0.62 0.63 -1.60
CA VAL A 204 -0.61 0.39 -2.38
C VAL A 204 -0.33 0.67 -3.85
N VAL A 205 -0.57 -0.32 -4.71
CA VAL A 205 -0.43 -0.21 -6.16
C VAL A 205 -1.80 -0.48 -6.80
N CYS A 206 -2.46 0.58 -7.26
CA CYS A 206 -3.67 0.47 -8.05
C CYS A 206 -3.32 0.22 -9.51
N PHE A 207 -3.99 -0.73 -10.15
CA PHE A 207 -3.78 -1.02 -11.57
C PHE A 207 -5.11 -1.30 -12.28
N HIS A 208 -5.20 -0.89 -13.54
CA HIS A 208 -6.28 -1.21 -14.45
C HIS A 208 -5.66 -1.57 -15.79
N ASN A 209 -5.86 -2.81 -16.24
CA ASN A 209 -5.36 -3.29 -17.52
C ASN A 209 -3.85 -3.07 -17.75
N GLU A 210 -3.06 -3.14 -16.69
CA GLU A 210 -1.60 -2.94 -16.76
C GLU A 210 -0.92 -4.15 -17.41
N ALA A 211 0.12 -3.90 -18.23
CA ALA A 211 0.88 -4.99 -18.82
C ALA A 211 1.59 -5.82 -17.75
N TRP A 212 1.51 -7.15 -17.86
CA TRP A 212 2.05 -8.07 -16.85
C TRP A 212 3.53 -7.82 -16.53
N SER A 213 4.35 -7.58 -17.55
CA SER A 213 5.78 -7.28 -17.37
C SER A 213 6.03 -5.98 -16.62
N VAL A 214 5.16 -4.98 -16.74
CA VAL A 214 5.27 -3.70 -16.02
C VAL A 214 4.80 -3.87 -14.58
N LEU A 215 3.61 -4.44 -14.36
CA LEU A 215 3.07 -4.65 -13.02
C LEU A 215 4.01 -5.48 -12.15
N LEU A 216 4.49 -6.62 -12.65
CA LEU A 216 5.43 -7.45 -11.90
C LEU A 216 6.78 -6.78 -11.67
N ARG A 217 7.29 -6.01 -12.63
CA ARG A 217 8.54 -5.27 -12.44
C ARG A 217 8.40 -4.20 -11.37
N THR A 218 7.23 -3.58 -11.25
CA THR A 218 6.92 -2.67 -10.14
C THR A 218 6.97 -3.40 -8.81
N VAL A 219 6.28 -4.54 -8.68
CA VAL A 219 6.27 -5.35 -7.44
C VAL A 219 7.68 -5.81 -7.06
N HIS A 220 8.42 -6.40 -8.00
CA HIS A 220 9.80 -6.83 -7.75
C HIS A 220 10.72 -5.66 -7.41
N SER A 221 10.56 -4.50 -8.06
CA SER A 221 11.36 -3.32 -7.71
C SER A 221 11.06 -2.82 -6.29
N ILE A 222 9.80 -2.91 -5.82
CA ILE A 222 9.46 -2.55 -4.44
C ILE A 222 10.17 -3.51 -3.48
N ILE A 223 10.06 -4.82 -3.73
CA ILE A 223 10.68 -5.85 -2.89
C ILE A 223 12.21 -5.70 -2.86
N ASP A 224 12.83 -5.54 -4.02
CA ASP A 224 14.29 -5.55 -4.15
C ASP A 224 14.95 -4.27 -3.61
N ARG A 225 14.23 -3.15 -3.57
CA ARG A 225 14.78 -1.83 -3.22
C ARG A 225 14.27 -1.24 -1.91
N SER A 226 13.29 -1.87 -1.27
CA SER A 226 12.82 -1.46 0.05
C SER A 226 13.53 -2.25 1.14
N PRO A 227 14.06 -1.59 2.19
CA PRO A 227 14.60 -2.32 3.34
C PRO A 227 13.53 -3.25 3.95
N PRO A 228 13.81 -4.55 4.19
CA PRO A 228 12.78 -5.52 4.59
C PRO A 228 12.07 -5.22 5.93
N HIS A 229 12.67 -4.40 6.79
CA HIS A 229 12.07 -3.99 8.06
C HIS A 229 11.14 -2.77 7.93
N LEU A 230 11.17 -2.08 6.79
CA LEU A 230 10.31 -0.93 6.51
C LEU A 230 9.13 -1.29 5.59
N LEU A 231 9.19 -2.41 4.89
CA LEU A 231 8.11 -2.86 4.03
C LEU A 231 7.20 -3.83 4.79
N LYS A 232 6.00 -3.38 5.15
CA LYS A 232 5.01 -4.19 5.86
C LYS A 232 4.30 -5.15 4.91
N GLU A 233 3.76 -4.62 3.81
CA GLU A 233 2.98 -5.35 2.82
C GLU A 233 2.92 -4.58 1.49
N ILE A 234 2.55 -5.28 0.41
CA ILE A 234 2.23 -4.69 -0.89
C ILE A 234 0.77 -5.04 -1.18
N ILE A 235 -0.08 -4.04 -1.34
CA ILE A 235 -1.51 -4.18 -1.62
C ILE A 235 -1.70 -3.86 -3.09
N LEU A 236 -2.02 -4.89 -3.89
CA LEU A 236 -2.42 -4.71 -5.29
C LEU A 236 -3.93 -4.52 -5.35
N VAL A 237 -4.35 -3.36 -5.87
CA VAL A 237 -5.77 -3.01 -6.03
C VAL A 237 -6.11 -3.05 -7.51
N ASP A 238 -6.89 -4.05 -7.91
CA ASP A 238 -7.43 -4.15 -9.27
C ASP A 238 -8.64 -3.22 -9.42
N ASP A 239 -8.49 -2.16 -10.22
CA ASP A 239 -9.57 -1.24 -10.57
C ASP A 239 -10.38 -1.80 -11.74
N PHE A 240 -10.95 -2.99 -11.53
CA PHE A 240 -11.85 -3.68 -12.46
C PHE A 240 -11.25 -3.92 -13.86
N SER A 241 -10.07 -4.54 -13.92
CA SER A 241 -9.46 -4.97 -15.19
C SER A 241 -10.39 -5.92 -15.98
N ASP A 242 -10.31 -5.83 -17.30
CA ASP A 242 -11.06 -6.68 -18.24
C ASP A 242 -10.17 -7.68 -19.01
N MET A 243 -8.84 -7.54 -18.91
CA MET A 243 -7.88 -8.46 -19.50
C MET A 243 -7.96 -9.85 -18.83
N GLY A 244 -8.61 -10.82 -19.51
CA GLY A 244 -8.73 -12.21 -19.05
C GLY A 244 -10.16 -12.71 -18.83
N LYS A 245 -11.16 -11.86 -19.07
CA LYS A 245 -12.58 -12.27 -19.19
C LYS A 245 -12.90 -12.81 -20.57
#